data_AF-A0A0C1Z380-F1
#
_entry.id   AF-A0A0C1Z380-F1
#
_cell.length_a   1.000
_cell.length_b   1.000
_cell.length_c   1.000
_cell.angle_alpha   90.00
_cell.angle_beta   90.00
_cell.angle_gamma   90.00
#
_symmetry.space_group_name_H-M   'P 1'
#
loop_
_entity.id
_entity.type
_entity.pdbx_description
1 polymer ?
#
loop_
_entity_poly.entity_id
_entity_poly.type
_entity_poly.pdbx_seq_one_letter_code
_entity_poly.pdbx_strand_id
1 'polypeptide(L)'
;MWPSEREALAVWADQLQAQGEPLGELVTVSLRVDEVRRIDPHTAKLATLEVEAEQLRLSLAEQLLGPGVGELPQLRLRWQHGVVRAIHLDLDLAPGRDLPRPQVIVEVIGALLQRPALRFVDQLHLGALMPDQREAAHELLRALTLPACQARPRRVVLGRMPGQFRRLLRGDPRPRLADAADRAAYRPPLSRELLEAVAAAGVTWLIWFGHVQSLPWTRGDHGARLQKLEVLLGQPWSPAHGRPLERAIWDTSSRIRRRILAALPSLGDEMAPALLAALAVSLDPRRSFGDVVERSLTRAASEHPSWVAGVAQNFSDDEPWVAGWLSGLGRRSRGATQSAIPRIAAMLRRGIGTPFDGDYRGTGLRRALHSFGVPADAPHAASLEDETLAELLEKIGAQRTT
;
A
#
# COMPACT_ATOMS: atom_id res chain seq x y z
N MET A 1 4.99 3.45 -8.27
CA MET A 1 3.79 4.27 -8.52
C MET A 1 3.04 3.70 -9.72
N TRP A 2 1.71 3.75 -9.71
CA TRP A 2 0.88 3.31 -10.85
C TRP A 2 1.03 4.29 -12.04
N PRO A 3 0.97 3.85 -13.31
CA PRO A 3 1.18 4.73 -14.47
C PRO A 3 0.28 5.97 -14.48
N SER A 4 -1.04 5.80 -14.33
CA SER A 4 -1.99 6.92 -14.30
C SER A 4 -1.80 7.86 -13.09
N GLU A 5 -1.26 7.36 -11.98
CA GLU A 5 -0.89 8.22 -10.85
C GLU A 5 0.38 9.03 -11.12
N ARG A 6 1.32 8.50 -11.90
CA ARG A 6 2.55 9.21 -12.29
C ARG A 6 2.22 10.40 -13.18
N GLU A 7 1.30 10.23 -14.13
CA GLU A 7 0.83 11.33 -14.99
C GLU A 7 0.10 12.40 -14.16
N ALA A 8 -0.79 11.97 -13.27
CA ALA A 8 -1.46 12.89 -12.35
C ALA A 8 -0.49 13.62 -11.41
N LEU A 9 0.60 12.95 -10.99
CA LEU A 9 1.67 13.55 -10.20
C LEU A 9 2.42 14.63 -10.99
N ALA A 10 2.75 14.37 -12.26
CA ALA A 10 3.43 15.33 -13.12
C ALA A 10 2.59 16.60 -13.32
N VAL A 11 1.31 16.45 -13.68
CA VAL A 11 0.38 17.59 -13.85
C VAL A 11 0.24 18.38 -12.55
N TRP A 12 0.19 17.70 -11.40
CA TRP A 12 0.12 18.36 -10.10
C TRP A 12 1.43 19.09 -9.74
N ALA A 13 2.58 18.53 -10.08
CA ALA A 13 3.88 19.17 -9.87
C ALA A 13 3.99 20.48 -10.67
N ASP A 14 3.57 20.48 -11.93
CA ASP A 14 3.54 21.69 -12.78
C ASP A 14 2.64 22.78 -12.16
N GLN A 15 1.48 22.38 -11.62
CA GLN A 15 0.57 23.31 -10.93
C GLN A 15 1.21 23.91 -9.67
N LEU A 16 1.91 23.10 -8.87
CA LEU A 16 2.63 23.56 -7.68
C LEU A 16 3.77 24.51 -8.06
N GLN A 17 4.55 24.19 -9.10
CA GLN A 17 5.61 25.07 -9.59
C GLN A 17 5.06 26.41 -10.06
N ALA A 18 3.95 26.41 -10.80
CA ALA A 18 3.27 27.64 -11.22
C ALA A 18 2.77 28.49 -10.03
N GLN A 19 2.54 27.87 -8.87
CA GLN A 19 2.16 28.53 -7.62
C GLN A 19 3.37 28.96 -6.77
N GLY A 20 4.60 28.63 -7.19
CA GLY A 20 5.82 28.90 -6.42
C GLY A 20 6.04 27.95 -5.25
N GLU A 21 5.37 26.80 -5.24
CA GLU A 21 5.50 25.79 -4.17
C GLU A 21 6.73 24.89 -4.42
N PRO A 22 7.71 24.84 -3.51
CA PRO A 22 8.98 24.14 -3.72
C PRO A 22 8.82 22.61 -3.82
N LEU A 23 7.72 22.06 -3.31
CA LEU A 23 7.37 20.65 -3.52
C LEU A 23 7.20 20.31 -5.00
N GLY A 24 6.71 21.24 -5.84
CA GLY A 24 6.59 21.03 -7.28
C GLY A 24 7.94 20.81 -7.96
N GLU A 25 8.97 21.54 -7.52
CA GLU A 25 10.35 21.38 -7.98
C GLU A 25 10.94 20.03 -7.59
N LEU A 26 10.83 19.67 -6.31
CA LEU A 26 11.28 18.36 -5.81
C LEU A 26 10.66 17.20 -6.62
N VAL A 27 9.36 17.24 -6.87
CA VAL A 27 8.66 16.20 -7.64
C VAL A 27 9.15 16.16 -9.09
N THR A 28 9.31 17.32 -9.73
CA THR A 28 9.76 17.43 -11.12
C THR A 28 11.17 16.87 -11.31
N VAL A 29 12.12 17.28 -10.45
CA VAL A 29 13.50 16.75 -10.48
C VAL A 29 13.48 15.24 -10.22
N SER A 30 12.70 14.77 -9.25
CA SER A 30 12.62 13.34 -8.93
C SER A 30 11.98 12.49 -10.03
N LEU A 31 11.05 13.03 -10.82
CA LEU A 31 10.49 12.36 -12.00
C LEU A 31 11.52 12.30 -13.13
N ARG A 32 12.32 13.36 -13.30
CA ARG A 32 13.42 13.41 -14.27
C ARG A 32 14.54 12.43 -13.95
N VAL A 33 14.90 12.26 -12.67
CA VAL A 33 15.83 11.21 -12.22
C VAL A 33 15.37 9.84 -12.73
N ASP A 34 14.10 9.50 -12.54
CA ASP A 34 13.56 8.21 -12.95
C ASP A 34 13.47 8.04 -14.47
N GLU A 35 13.21 9.12 -15.21
CA GLU A 35 13.25 9.11 -16.68
C GLU A 35 14.67 8.88 -17.20
N VAL A 36 15.65 9.64 -16.70
CA VAL A 36 17.06 9.49 -17.09
C VAL A 36 17.58 8.11 -16.74
N ARG A 37 17.29 7.61 -15.52
CA ARG A 37 17.67 6.25 -15.09
C ARG A 37 17.12 5.16 -16.02
N ARG A 38 15.94 5.37 -16.61
CA ARG A 38 15.33 4.42 -17.56
C ARG A 38 15.96 4.47 -18.95
N ILE A 39 16.40 5.64 -19.40
CA ILE A 39 16.98 5.83 -20.73
C ILE A 39 18.48 5.45 -20.72
N ASP A 40 19.23 5.95 -19.74
CA ASP A 40 20.66 5.73 -19.59
C ASP A 40 21.05 5.69 -18.09
N PRO A 41 21.15 4.49 -17.49
CA PRO A 41 21.47 4.34 -16.08
C PRO A 41 22.92 4.66 -15.72
N HIS A 42 23.82 4.85 -16.69
CA HIS A 42 25.25 5.06 -16.46
C HIS A 42 25.72 6.48 -16.76
N THR A 43 24.82 7.38 -17.11
CA THR A 43 25.15 8.77 -17.40
C THR A 43 25.60 9.53 -16.15
N ALA A 44 26.66 10.33 -16.27
CA ALA A 44 27.11 11.22 -15.18
C ALA A 44 26.03 12.22 -14.74
N LYS A 45 25.10 12.57 -15.64
CA LYS A 45 23.95 13.45 -15.36
C LYS A 45 23.01 12.87 -14.31
N LEU A 46 22.92 11.54 -14.19
CA LEU A 46 22.03 10.88 -13.23
C LEU A 46 22.48 11.17 -11.81
N ALA A 47 23.78 11.03 -11.52
CA ALA A 47 24.33 11.31 -10.20
C ALA A 47 24.10 12.77 -9.77
N THR A 48 24.24 13.73 -10.69
CA THR A 48 23.95 15.14 -10.39
C THR A 48 22.48 15.36 -10.03
N LEU A 49 21.55 14.80 -10.83
CA LEU A 49 20.11 14.93 -10.57
C LEU A 49 19.68 14.22 -9.28
N GLU A 50 20.31 13.09 -8.94
CA GLU A 50 20.05 12.37 -7.70
C GLU A 50 20.48 13.18 -6.46
N VAL A 51 21.65 13.82 -6.53
CA VAL A 51 22.12 14.72 -5.47
C VAL A 51 21.20 15.93 -5.33
N GLU A 52 20.81 16.55 -6.44
CA GLU A 52 19.89 17.70 -6.46
C GLU A 52 18.52 17.34 -5.83
N ALA A 53 17.93 16.21 -6.24
CA ALA A 53 16.67 15.72 -5.69
C ALA A 53 16.77 15.45 -4.18
N GLU A 54 17.86 14.84 -3.72
CA GLU A 54 18.06 14.55 -2.30
C GLU A 54 18.26 15.82 -1.47
N GLN A 55 19.05 16.78 -1.96
CA GLN A 55 19.24 18.07 -1.30
C GLN A 55 17.93 18.85 -1.17
N LEU A 56 17.12 18.90 -2.24
CA LEU A 56 15.79 19.49 -2.22
C LEU A 56 14.90 18.77 -1.18
N ARG A 57 14.90 17.43 -1.18
CA ARG A 57 14.10 16.63 -0.24
C ARG A 57 14.45 16.94 1.21
N LEU A 58 15.74 16.93 1.55
CA LEU A 58 16.21 17.19 2.92
C LEU A 58 15.93 18.64 3.34
N SER A 59 16.12 19.61 2.44
CA SER A 59 15.82 21.03 2.72
C SER A 59 14.33 21.28 2.99
N LEU A 60 13.44 20.51 2.34
CA LEU A 60 12.00 20.65 2.48
C LEU A 60 11.41 19.73 3.55
N ALA A 61 12.16 18.75 4.06
CA ALA A 61 11.62 17.70 4.93
C ALA A 61 10.85 18.23 6.15
N GLU A 62 11.36 19.28 6.82
CA GLU A 62 10.65 19.92 7.94
C GLU A 62 9.33 20.56 7.52
N GLN A 63 9.27 21.19 6.34
CA GLN A 63 8.04 21.76 5.80
C GLN A 63 7.03 20.67 5.39
N LEU A 64 7.52 19.59 4.77
CA LEU A 64 6.71 18.51 4.23
C LEU A 64 6.11 17.63 5.33
N LEU A 65 6.83 17.45 6.43
CA LEU A 65 6.42 16.61 7.55
C LEU A 65 5.74 17.44 8.66
N GLY A 66 6.24 18.64 8.91
CA GLY A 66 5.74 19.54 9.94
C GLY A 66 6.24 19.21 11.36
N PRO A 67 5.82 20.00 12.35
CA PRO A 67 6.24 19.83 13.74
C PRO A 67 5.67 18.55 14.36
N GLY A 68 6.31 18.06 15.43
CA GLY A 68 5.88 16.89 16.22
C GLY A 68 6.23 15.53 15.60
N VAL A 69 6.66 15.50 14.34
CA VAL A 69 7.00 14.26 13.64
C VAL A 69 8.16 13.51 14.31
N GLY A 70 9.11 14.23 14.92
CA GLY A 70 10.19 13.63 15.72
C GLY A 70 9.74 12.88 16.99
N GLU A 71 8.47 12.99 17.40
CA GLU A 71 7.92 12.22 18.55
C GLU A 71 7.68 10.75 18.23
N LEU A 72 7.71 10.38 16.94
CA LEU A 72 7.60 8.99 16.47
C LEU A 72 8.84 8.58 15.66
N PRO A 73 10.05 8.51 16.26
CA PRO A 73 11.30 8.24 15.52
C PRO A 73 11.29 6.94 14.70
N GLN A 74 10.47 5.97 15.10
CA GLN A 74 10.26 4.68 14.46
C GLN A 74 9.23 4.70 13.32
N LEU A 75 8.56 5.85 13.08
CA LEU A 75 7.70 6.02 11.92
C LEU A 75 8.56 5.93 10.66
N ARG A 76 8.13 5.11 9.72
CA ARG A 76 8.79 4.92 8.43
C ARG A 76 7.98 5.56 7.33
N LEU A 77 8.67 6.29 6.48
CA LEU A 77 8.11 6.94 5.31
C LEU A 77 8.75 6.36 4.07
N ARG A 78 7.92 5.88 3.15
CA ARG A 78 8.37 5.44 1.83
C ARG A 78 8.27 6.60 0.86
N TRP A 79 9.40 7.17 0.47
CA TRP A 79 9.46 8.24 -0.51
C TRP A 79 9.49 7.68 -1.93
N GLN A 80 8.77 8.34 -2.84
CA GLN A 80 8.86 8.06 -4.27
C GLN A 80 8.52 9.31 -5.05
N HIS A 81 9.39 9.70 -5.98
CA HIS A 81 9.20 10.89 -6.82
C HIS A 81 8.88 12.16 -6.01
N GLY A 82 9.58 12.38 -4.89
CA GLY A 82 9.39 13.57 -4.05
C GLY A 82 8.17 13.55 -3.12
N VAL A 83 7.33 12.51 -3.17
CA VAL A 83 6.13 12.38 -2.31
C VAL A 83 6.19 11.14 -1.42
N VAL A 84 5.41 11.15 -0.33
CA VAL A 84 5.26 10.00 0.57
C VAL A 84 4.21 9.05 0.02
N ARG A 85 4.62 7.81 -0.26
CA ARG A 85 3.76 6.74 -0.79
C ARG A 85 3.23 5.79 0.26
N ALA A 86 3.94 5.65 1.36
CA ALA A 86 3.49 4.81 2.45
C ALA A 86 3.96 5.35 3.80
N ILE A 87 3.13 5.16 4.80
CA ILE A 87 3.44 5.43 6.20
C ILE A 87 3.32 4.11 6.96
N HIS A 88 4.38 3.76 7.68
CA HIS A 88 4.43 2.53 8.47
C HIS A 88 4.87 2.86 9.90
N LEU A 89 4.03 2.50 10.87
CA LEU A 89 4.36 2.54 12.28
C LEU A 89 4.13 1.14 12.86
N ASP A 90 5.19 0.33 12.89
CA ASP A 90 5.17 -0.99 13.47
C ASP A 90 5.87 -1.00 14.82
N LEU A 91 5.52 -1.99 15.64
CA LEU A 91 6.29 -2.30 16.84
C LEU A 91 7.41 -3.25 16.44
N ASP A 92 8.62 -2.71 16.33
CA ASP A 92 9.77 -3.54 16.66
C ASP A 92 9.66 -3.85 18.15
N LEU A 93 9.22 -5.07 18.45
CA LEU A 93 9.12 -5.62 19.81
C LEU A 93 10.51 -5.91 20.38
N ALA A 94 11.46 -5.00 20.19
CA ALA A 94 12.71 -5.01 20.93
C ALA A 94 12.35 -4.81 22.42
N PRO A 95 12.72 -5.74 23.30
CA PRO A 95 12.38 -5.63 24.72
C PRO A 95 12.96 -4.33 25.30
N GLY A 96 12.12 -3.54 25.99
CA GLY A 96 12.53 -2.33 26.69
C GLY A 96 12.33 -1.00 25.95
N ARG A 97 11.73 -0.97 24.74
CA ARG A 97 11.29 0.29 24.12
C ARG A 97 9.90 0.69 24.60
N ASP A 98 9.77 1.93 25.04
CA ASP A 98 8.48 2.53 25.39
C ASP A 98 7.58 2.60 24.16
N LEU A 99 6.34 2.14 24.31
CA LEU A 99 5.33 2.27 23.28
C LEU A 99 4.91 3.73 23.17
N PRO A 100 4.81 4.29 21.94
CA PRO A 100 4.28 5.63 21.77
C PRO A 100 2.86 5.71 22.33
N ARG A 101 2.55 6.82 23.02
CA ARG A 101 1.21 7.04 23.56
C ARG A 101 0.21 7.12 22.39
N PRO A 102 -0.99 6.54 22.50
CA PRO A 102 -1.97 6.56 21.41
C PRO A 102 -2.28 7.96 20.90
N GLN A 103 -2.36 8.92 21.84
CA GLN A 103 -2.64 10.32 21.52
C GLN A 103 -1.55 10.95 20.64
N VAL A 104 -0.27 10.67 20.91
CA VAL A 104 0.85 11.13 20.09
C VAL A 104 0.75 10.55 18.67
N ILE A 105 0.36 9.28 18.55
CA ILE A 105 0.11 8.66 17.22
C ILE A 105 -1.00 9.42 16.49
N VAL A 106 -2.11 9.72 17.15
CA VAL A 106 -3.23 10.45 16.53
C VAL A 106 -2.81 11.84 16.09
N GLU A 107 -2.12 12.58 16.94
CA GLU A 107 -1.69 13.96 16.67
C GLU A 107 -0.70 14.02 15.51
N VAL A 108 0.36 13.22 15.57
CA VAL A 108 1.41 13.21 14.55
C VAL A 108 0.87 12.70 13.20
N ILE A 109 0.16 11.57 13.20
CA ILE A 109 -0.41 11.05 11.94
C ILE A 109 -1.51 11.98 11.42
N GLY A 110 -2.36 12.51 12.29
CA GLY A 110 -3.42 13.47 11.91
C GLY A 110 -2.85 14.74 11.27
N ALA A 111 -1.73 15.25 11.78
CA ALA A 111 -1.01 16.37 11.18
C ALA A 111 -0.37 15.99 9.83
N LEU A 112 0.25 14.82 9.74
CA LEU A 112 0.85 14.33 8.49
C LEU A 112 -0.18 14.17 7.38
N LEU A 113 -1.37 13.62 7.67
CA LEU A 113 -2.43 13.41 6.67
C LEU A 113 -2.92 14.69 6.00
N GLN A 114 -2.66 15.85 6.60
CA GLN A 114 -2.99 17.18 6.04
C GLN A 114 -1.90 17.75 5.14
N ARG A 115 -0.73 17.09 5.03
CA ARG A 115 0.40 17.61 4.26
C ARG A 115 0.25 17.31 2.75
N PRO A 116 0.58 18.27 1.87
CA PRO A 116 0.53 18.06 0.41
C PRO A 116 1.37 16.88 -0.08
N ALA A 117 2.52 16.61 0.55
CA ALA A 117 3.39 15.48 0.21
C ALA A 117 2.72 14.11 0.35
N LEU A 118 1.60 14.01 1.09
CA LEU A 118 0.84 12.78 1.28
C LEU A 118 -0.33 12.63 0.32
N ARG A 119 -0.55 13.57 -0.61
CA ARG A 119 -1.67 13.53 -1.58
C ARG A 119 -1.74 12.20 -2.33
N PHE A 120 -0.59 11.64 -2.66
CA PHE A 120 -0.44 10.37 -3.37
C PHE A 120 -0.10 9.21 -2.43
N VAL A 121 -0.35 9.31 -1.13
CA VAL A 121 -0.15 8.17 -0.22
C VAL A 121 -1.06 7.03 -0.65
N ASP A 122 -0.50 5.84 -0.71
CA ASP A 122 -1.19 4.63 -1.14
C ASP A 122 -1.50 3.71 0.03
N GLN A 123 -0.63 3.74 1.05
CA GLN A 123 -0.73 2.90 2.23
C GLN A 123 -0.51 3.68 3.53
N LEU A 124 -1.39 3.42 4.50
CA LEU A 124 -1.25 3.80 5.89
C LEU A 124 -1.31 2.54 6.75
N HIS A 125 -0.20 2.15 7.37
CA HIS A 125 -0.14 1.01 8.28
C HIS A 125 0.35 1.46 9.66
N LEU A 126 -0.52 1.33 10.65
CA LEU A 126 -0.25 1.66 12.05
C LEU A 126 -0.37 0.38 12.89
N GLY A 127 0.57 -0.55 12.69
CA GLY A 127 0.67 -1.81 13.41
C GLY A 127 0.86 -1.66 14.92
N ALA A 128 1.34 -0.49 15.35
CA ALA A 128 1.51 -0.14 16.77
C ALA A 128 0.23 0.09 17.56
N LEU A 129 -0.91 0.30 16.91
CA LEU A 129 -2.18 0.45 17.61
C LEU A 129 -2.66 -0.89 18.19
N MET A 130 -2.93 -0.90 19.49
CA MET A 130 -3.41 -2.08 20.21
C MET A 130 -4.96 -2.13 20.27
N PRO A 131 -5.58 -3.32 20.42
CA PRO A 131 -7.03 -3.47 20.37
C PRO A 131 -7.85 -2.71 21.43
N ASP A 132 -7.22 -2.28 22.51
CA ASP A 132 -7.75 -1.42 23.56
C ASP A 132 -7.71 0.08 23.18
N GLN A 133 -6.88 0.46 22.21
CA GLN A 133 -6.71 1.83 21.69
C GLN A 133 -7.70 2.14 20.55
N ARG A 134 -8.96 1.71 20.69
CA ARG A 134 -9.96 1.83 19.60
C ARG A 134 -10.35 3.27 19.32
N GLU A 135 -10.35 4.12 20.33
CA GLU A 135 -10.69 5.54 20.19
C GLU A 135 -9.69 6.24 19.27
N ALA A 136 -8.39 6.04 19.51
CA ALA A 136 -7.33 6.52 18.63
C ALA A 136 -7.50 6.04 17.18
N ALA A 137 -7.83 4.76 16.96
CA ALA A 137 -8.10 4.23 15.63
C ALA A 137 -9.33 4.91 14.97
N HIS A 138 -10.40 5.17 15.73
CA HIS A 138 -11.57 5.89 15.22
C HIS A 138 -11.25 7.33 14.86
N GLU A 139 -10.47 8.03 15.69
CA GLU A 139 -10.05 9.41 15.43
C GLU A 139 -9.23 9.51 14.15
N LEU A 140 -8.31 8.57 13.91
CA LEU A 140 -7.54 8.49 12.67
C LEU A 140 -8.43 8.22 11.45
N LEU A 141 -9.44 7.35 11.57
CA LEU A 141 -10.42 7.14 10.50
C LEU A 141 -11.25 8.40 10.24
N ARG A 142 -11.61 9.16 11.26
CA ARG A 142 -12.28 10.47 11.10
C ARG A 142 -11.35 11.51 10.47
N ALA A 143 -10.08 11.54 10.84
CA ALA A 143 -9.11 12.45 10.25
C ALA A 143 -9.01 12.28 8.72
N LEU A 144 -9.09 11.03 8.23
CA LEU A 144 -9.13 10.75 6.79
C LEU A 144 -10.33 11.36 6.06
N THR A 145 -11.43 11.62 6.75
CA THR A 145 -12.67 12.14 6.14
C THR A 145 -12.78 13.66 6.21
N LEU A 146 -11.86 14.33 6.90
CA LEU A 146 -11.85 15.80 7.02
C LEU A 146 -11.50 16.46 5.68
N PRO A 147 -12.10 17.63 5.34
CA PRO A 147 -11.77 18.37 4.13
C PRO A 147 -10.29 18.78 4.03
N ALA A 148 -9.66 19.07 5.17
CA ALA A 148 -8.25 19.43 5.26
C ALA A 148 -7.29 18.26 5.02
N CYS A 149 -7.77 17.02 5.09
CA CYS A 149 -6.96 15.84 4.78
C CYS A 149 -6.58 15.88 3.31
N GLN A 150 -5.28 15.88 3.03
CA GLN A 150 -4.72 15.78 1.67
C GLN A 150 -4.52 14.32 1.27
N ALA A 151 -4.23 13.45 2.24
CA ALA A 151 -3.99 12.04 2.05
C ALA A 151 -5.21 11.29 1.49
N ARG A 152 -4.98 10.44 0.48
CA ARG A 152 -6.01 9.56 -0.12
C ARG A 152 -5.55 8.10 -0.20
N PRO A 153 -5.18 7.48 0.94
CA PRO A 153 -4.67 6.12 0.98
C PRO A 153 -5.70 5.16 0.38
N ARG A 154 -5.22 4.22 -0.44
CA ARG A 154 -6.05 3.10 -0.90
C ARG A 154 -6.17 2.06 0.23
N ARG A 155 -5.06 1.82 0.93
CA ARG A 155 -4.89 0.75 1.91
C ARG A 155 -4.68 1.33 3.30
N VAL A 156 -5.56 0.97 4.24
CA VAL A 156 -5.47 1.41 5.63
C VAL A 156 -5.45 0.18 6.54
N VAL A 157 -4.43 0.07 7.38
CA VAL A 157 -4.26 -1.00 8.37
C VAL A 157 -4.07 -0.35 9.74
N LEU A 158 -5.05 -0.50 10.61
CA LEU A 158 -4.99 0.00 11.99
C LEU A 158 -4.84 -1.19 12.94
N GLY A 159 -3.69 -1.29 13.60
CA GLY A 159 -3.26 -2.45 14.36
C GLY A 159 -2.73 -3.57 13.47
N ARG A 160 -2.70 -4.80 13.99
CA ARG A 160 -2.00 -5.91 13.32
C ARG A 160 -2.71 -6.40 12.06
N MET A 161 -1.92 -6.77 11.04
CA MET A 161 -2.39 -7.55 9.89
C MET A 161 -2.99 -8.92 10.29
N PRO A 162 -4.13 -9.34 9.73
CA PRO A 162 -4.69 -10.66 9.97
C PRO A 162 -3.71 -11.80 9.67
N GLY A 163 -3.77 -12.87 10.47
CA GLY A 163 -2.86 -14.01 10.37
C GLY A 163 -2.88 -14.68 8.98
N GLN A 164 -4.01 -14.73 8.28
CA GLN A 164 -4.09 -15.37 6.96
C GLN A 164 -3.19 -14.73 5.89
N PHE A 165 -3.09 -13.39 5.90
CA PHE A 165 -2.22 -12.65 5.01
C PHE A 165 -0.74 -12.90 5.33
N ARG A 166 -0.44 -13.24 6.59
CA ARG A 166 0.89 -13.68 7.04
C ARG A 166 1.16 -15.16 6.71
N ARG A 167 0.14 -15.97 6.38
CA ARG A 167 0.20 -17.44 6.33
C ARG A 167 0.29 -18.08 4.95
N LEU A 168 0.00 -17.37 3.87
CA LEU A 168 -0.13 -17.96 2.51
C LEU A 168 1.15 -18.50 1.88
N LEU A 169 2.25 -18.48 2.61
CA LEU A 169 3.46 -19.20 2.24
C LEU A 169 3.42 -20.67 2.71
N ARG A 170 2.37 -21.08 3.43
CA ARG A 170 2.06 -22.47 3.70
C ARG A 170 1.10 -23.02 2.65
N GLY A 171 1.48 -24.12 2.02
CA GLY A 171 0.51 -25.07 1.44
C GLY A 171 -0.29 -25.81 2.53
N ASP A 172 -0.62 -25.14 3.63
CA ASP A 172 -1.28 -25.71 4.81
C ASP A 172 -2.67 -25.03 4.96
N PRO A 173 -3.73 -25.66 4.45
CA PRO A 173 -5.06 -25.05 4.36
C PRO A 173 -5.81 -24.99 5.71
N ARG A 174 -5.22 -25.45 6.82
CA ARG A 174 -5.95 -25.60 8.08
C ARG A 174 -5.72 -24.40 9.03
N PRO A 175 -6.78 -23.71 9.47
CA PRO A 175 -6.67 -22.71 10.52
C PRO A 175 -6.30 -23.39 11.85
N ARG A 176 -5.26 -22.90 12.54
CA ARG A 176 -4.95 -23.34 13.91
C ARG A 176 -6.10 -22.97 14.85
N LEU A 177 -6.41 -23.86 15.80
CA LEU A 177 -7.44 -23.69 16.84
C LEU A 177 -7.32 -22.35 17.62
N ALA A 178 -6.12 -21.78 17.75
CA ALA A 178 -5.90 -20.48 18.38
C ALA A 178 -6.58 -19.30 17.63
N ASP A 179 -6.73 -19.40 16.31
CA ASP A 179 -7.48 -18.38 15.54
C ASP A 179 -8.99 -18.45 15.76
N ALA A 180 -9.51 -19.58 16.22
CA ALA A 180 -10.93 -19.73 16.49
C ALA A 180 -11.32 -18.91 17.74
N ALA A 181 -10.41 -18.78 18.71
CA ALA A 181 -10.62 -17.92 19.88
C ALA A 181 -10.59 -16.42 19.51
N ASP A 182 -9.66 -15.99 18.65
CA ASP A 182 -9.62 -14.62 18.09
C ASP A 182 -10.84 -14.31 17.19
N ARG A 183 -11.46 -15.34 16.58
CA ARG A 183 -12.69 -15.22 15.80
C ARG A 183 -13.96 -15.08 16.65
N ALA A 184 -13.94 -15.60 17.87
CA ALA A 184 -15.10 -15.68 18.77
C ALA A 184 -15.35 -14.39 19.57
N ALA A 185 -14.34 -13.52 19.71
CA ALA A 185 -14.53 -12.17 20.21
C ALA A 185 -15.21 -11.31 19.12
N TYR A 186 -16.54 -11.40 19.03
CA TYR A 186 -17.37 -10.52 18.22
C TYR A 186 -17.07 -9.06 18.58
N ARG A 187 -16.30 -8.37 17.74
CA ARG A 187 -16.05 -6.93 17.85
C ARG A 187 -17.08 -6.22 16.98
N PRO A 188 -17.83 -5.25 17.51
CA PRO A 188 -18.86 -4.56 16.73
C PRO A 188 -18.21 -3.94 15.48
N PRO A 189 -18.84 -4.07 14.30
CA PRO A 189 -18.37 -3.41 13.10
C PRO A 189 -18.35 -1.89 13.30
N LEU A 190 -17.49 -1.19 12.56
CA LEU A 190 -17.54 0.27 12.48
C LEU A 190 -18.96 0.70 12.12
N SER A 191 -19.37 1.87 12.60
CA SER A 191 -20.66 2.43 12.19
C SER A 191 -20.70 2.54 10.67
N ARG A 192 -21.90 2.32 10.10
CA ARG A 192 -22.10 2.36 8.66
C ARG A 192 -21.70 3.73 8.10
N GLU A 193 -22.00 4.79 8.84
CA GLU A 193 -21.70 6.17 8.49
C GLU A 193 -20.19 6.39 8.37
N LEU A 194 -19.40 5.84 9.31
CA LEU A 194 -17.95 5.97 9.24
C LEU A 194 -17.37 5.16 8.08
N LEU A 195 -17.86 3.93 7.84
CA LEU A 195 -17.41 3.11 6.70
C LEU A 195 -17.73 3.80 5.36
N GLU A 196 -18.91 4.40 5.22
CA GLU A 196 -19.30 5.17 4.04
C GLU A 196 -18.44 6.44 3.87
N ALA A 197 -18.11 7.13 4.95
CA ALA A 197 -17.26 8.33 4.91
C ALA A 197 -15.81 7.99 4.57
N VAL A 198 -15.24 6.94 5.16
CA VAL A 198 -13.88 6.44 4.87
C VAL A 198 -13.78 5.94 3.43
N ALA A 199 -14.82 5.25 2.93
CA ALA A 199 -14.93 4.90 1.52
C ALA A 199 -14.94 6.15 0.64
N ALA A 200 -15.76 7.15 0.95
CA ALA A 200 -15.81 8.41 0.20
C ALA A 200 -14.46 9.15 0.19
N ALA A 201 -13.67 9.05 1.26
CA ALA A 201 -12.31 9.60 1.37
C ALA A 201 -11.27 8.88 0.49
N GLY A 202 -11.65 7.84 -0.26
CA GLY A 202 -10.77 7.21 -1.23
C GLY A 202 -10.21 5.85 -0.81
N VAL A 203 -10.45 5.42 0.43
CA VAL A 203 -10.02 4.10 0.93
C VAL A 203 -10.75 3.00 0.17
N THR A 204 -9.99 1.99 -0.26
CA THR A 204 -10.50 0.81 -0.99
C THR A 204 -10.41 -0.44 -0.13
N TRP A 205 -9.42 -0.51 0.75
CA TRP A 205 -9.19 -1.63 1.65
C TRP A 205 -8.88 -1.14 3.07
N LEU A 206 -9.65 -1.64 4.04
CA LEU A 206 -9.51 -1.32 5.45
C LEU A 206 -9.35 -2.59 6.29
N ILE A 207 -8.32 -2.61 7.13
CA ILE A 207 -8.13 -3.58 8.20
C ILE A 207 -8.17 -2.86 9.52
N TRP A 208 -8.94 -3.45 10.44
CA TRP A 208 -9.09 -2.96 11.77
C TRP A 208 -8.82 -4.07 12.78
N PHE A 209 -7.71 -3.93 13.51
CA PHE A 209 -7.22 -4.84 14.54
C PHE A 209 -7.29 -6.32 14.15
N GLY A 210 -6.71 -6.67 13.00
CA GLY A 210 -6.69 -8.04 12.50
C GLY A 210 -7.94 -8.47 11.74
N HIS A 211 -8.90 -7.58 11.51
CA HIS A 211 -10.13 -7.89 10.78
C HIS A 211 -10.30 -7.03 9.54
N VAL A 212 -10.60 -7.67 8.41
CA VAL A 212 -10.90 -6.96 7.17
C VAL A 212 -12.31 -6.39 7.21
N GLN A 213 -12.43 -5.08 7.00
CA GLN A 213 -13.71 -4.38 6.93
C GLN A 213 -14.20 -4.33 5.48
N SER A 214 -15.50 -4.58 5.27
CA SER A 214 -16.13 -4.30 3.99
C SER A 214 -16.50 -2.82 3.92
N LEU A 215 -16.18 -2.20 2.79
CA LEU A 215 -16.52 -0.80 2.53
C LEU A 215 -17.57 -0.77 1.42
N PRO A 216 -18.73 -0.09 1.60
CA PRO A 216 -19.67 0.07 0.50
C PRO A 216 -19.00 0.88 -0.62
N TRP A 217 -19.08 0.40 -1.86
CA TRP A 217 -18.36 1.03 -2.96
C TRP A 217 -18.93 2.40 -3.37
N THR A 218 -20.23 2.57 -3.14
CA THR A 218 -20.98 3.81 -3.32
C THR A 218 -22.12 3.87 -2.30
N ARG A 219 -22.77 5.03 -2.14
CA ARG A 219 -23.96 5.17 -1.27
C ARG A 219 -25.19 4.52 -1.89
N GLY A 220 -26.07 4.01 -1.04
CA GLY A 220 -27.35 3.39 -1.39
C GLY A 220 -27.48 1.96 -0.87
N ASP A 221 -28.68 1.39 -0.97
CA ASP A 221 -28.90 -0.03 -0.68
C ASP A 221 -28.22 -0.96 -1.70
N HIS A 222 -28.22 -2.26 -1.42
CA HIS A 222 -27.55 -3.25 -2.26
C HIS A 222 -28.02 -3.29 -3.74
N GLY A 223 -29.29 -2.98 -4.03
CA GLY A 223 -29.88 -3.05 -5.35
C GLY A 223 -29.50 -1.82 -6.16
N ALA A 224 -29.61 -0.65 -5.56
CA ALA A 224 -29.12 0.59 -6.16
C ALA A 224 -27.61 0.53 -6.46
N ARG A 225 -26.81 -0.04 -5.55
CA ARG A 225 -25.37 -0.22 -5.77
C ARG A 225 -25.06 -1.25 -6.86
N LEU A 226 -25.86 -2.31 -6.99
CA LEU A 226 -25.67 -3.28 -8.07
C LEU A 226 -26.02 -2.67 -9.44
N GLN A 227 -27.13 -1.94 -9.53
CA GLN A 227 -27.53 -1.24 -10.75
C GLN A 227 -26.46 -0.23 -11.20
N LYS A 228 -25.92 0.56 -10.27
CA LYS A 228 -24.80 1.48 -10.56
C LYS A 228 -23.56 0.75 -11.07
N LEU A 229 -23.27 -0.46 -10.56
CA LEU A 229 -22.14 -1.25 -11.02
C LEU A 229 -22.39 -1.74 -12.46
N GLU A 230 -23.57 -2.23 -12.78
CA GLU A 230 -23.90 -2.66 -14.15
C GLU A 230 -23.80 -1.50 -15.15
N VAL A 231 -24.28 -0.30 -14.77
CA VAL A 231 -24.12 0.90 -15.59
C VAL A 231 -22.65 1.23 -15.81
N LEU A 232 -21.83 1.20 -14.75
CA LEU A 232 -20.40 1.50 -14.84
C LEU A 232 -19.65 0.47 -15.70
N LEU A 233 -20.01 -0.81 -15.60
CA LEU A 233 -19.41 -1.89 -16.41
C LEU A 233 -19.86 -1.84 -17.88
N GLY A 234 -21.01 -1.23 -18.19
CA GLY A 234 -21.48 -1.02 -19.55
C GLY A 234 -20.87 0.20 -20.26
N GLN A 235 -20.14 1.05 -19.54
CA GLN A 235 -19.49 2.23 -20.11
C GLN A 235 -18.11 1.88 -20.69
N PRO A 236 -17.63 2.60 -21.73
CA PRO A 236 -16.25 2.51 -22.15
C PRO A 236 -15.30 2.76 -20.98
N TRP A 237 -14.20 2.01 -20.93
CA TRP A 237 -13.20 2.15 -19.87
C TRP A 237 -12.64 3.58 -19.83
N SER A 238 -12.48 4.12 -18.62
CA SER A 238 -11.77 5.38 -18.36
C SER A 238 -10.96 5.27 -17.06
N PRO A 239 -9.84 6.00 -16.90
CA PRO A 239 -9.06 6.00 -15.66
C PRO A 239 -9.88 6.40 -14.42
N ALA A 240 -10.92 7.23 -14.61
CA ALA A 240 -11.83 7.64 -13.53
C ALA A 240 -12.62 6.45 -12.93
N HIS A 241 -12.76 5.35 -13.66
CA HIS A 241 -13.45 4.15 -13.19
C HIS A 241 -12.56 3.28 -12.26
N GLY A 242 -11.25 3.48 -12.24
CA GLY A 242 -10.31 2.60 -11.54
C GLY A 242 -10.56 2.46 -10.04
N ARG A 243 -10.55 3.58 -9.30
CA ARG A 243 -10.82 3.55 -7.84
C ARG A 243 -12.22 3.03 -7.50
N PRO A 244 -13.31 3.46 -8.19
CA PRO A 244 -14.63 2.89 -7.99
C PRO A 244 -14.70 1.36 -8.16
N LEU A 245 -14.10 0.81 -9.22
CA LEU A 245 -14.10 -0.62 -9.48
C LEU A 245 -13.22 -1.40 -8.49
N GLU A 246 -12.06 -0.85 -8.12
CA GLU A 246 -11.23 -1.40 -7.04
C GLU A 246 -12.03 -1.52 -5.73
N ARG A 247 -12.81 -0.48 -5.39
CA ARG A 247 -13.64 -0.50 -4.18
C ARG A 247 -14.79 -1.49 -4.28
N ALA A 248 -15.39 -1.68 -5.46
CA ALA A 248 -16.46 -2.64 -5.68
C ALA A 248 -16.03 -4.08 -5.34
N ILE A 249 -14.74 -4.40 -5.50
CA ILE A 249 -14.16 -5.70 -5.10
C ILE A 249 -14.30 -5.95 -3.59
N TRP A 250 -14.32 -4.88 -2.79
CA TRP A 250 -14.44 -4.93 -1.33
C TRP A 250 -15.85 -4.65 -0.79
N ASP A 251 -16.86 -4.52 -1.67
CA ASP A 251 -18.22 -4.14 -1.27
C ASP A 251 -18.79 -5.06 -0.18
N THR A 252 -19.71 -4.51 0.61
CA THR A 252 -20.47 -5.25 1.62
C THR A 252 -21.34 -6.35 1.02
N SER A 253 -21.78 -6.20 -0.23
CA SER A 253 -22.60 -7.17 -0.98
C SER A 253 -21.74 -8.20 -1.71
N SER A 254 -21.95 -9.48 -1.40
CA SER A 254 -21.31 -10.59 -2.10
C SER A 254 -21.67 -10.67 -3.59
N ARG A 255 -22.87 -10.23 -3.99
CA ARG A 255 -23.31 -10.19 -5.40
C ARG A 255 -22.50 -9.20 -6.21
N ILE A 256 -22.29 -8.00 -5.66
CA ILE A 256 -21.49 -6.95 -6.29
C ILE A 256 -20.05 -7.44 -6.46
N ARG A 257 -19.46 -8.01 -5.40
CA ARG A 257 -18.10 -8.58 -5.45
C ARG A 257 -17.96 -9.65 -6.54
N ARG A 258 -18.87 -10.62 -6.60
CA ARG A 258 -18.85 -11.66 -7.66
C ARG A 258 -18.95 -11.05 -9.05
N ARG A 259 -19.81 -10.04 -9.22
CA ARG A 259 -20.02 -9.40 -10.51
C ARG A 259 -18.76 -8.68 -11.01
N ILE A 260 -18.12 -7.87 -10.17
CA ILE A 260 -16.89 -7.17 -10.55
C ILE A 260 -15.73 -8.15 -10.78
N LEU A 261 -15.60 -9.20 -9.95
CA LEU A 261 -14.58 -10.22 -10.14
C LEU A 261 -14.75 -10.96 -11.47
N ALA A 262 -15.99 -11.31 -11.84
CA ALA A 262 -16.28 -11.93 -13.12
C ALA A 262 -16.02 -11.01 -14.32
N ALA A 263 -16.19 -9.68 -14.14
CA ALA A 263 -15.89 -8.69 -15.16
C ALA A 263 -14.40 -8.34 -15.24
N LEU A 264 -13.59 -8.68 -14.23
CA LEU A 264 -12.19 -8.29 -14.11
C LEU A 264 -11.37 -8.52 -15.39
N PRO A 265 -11.44 -9.69 -16.08
CA PRO A 265 -10.65 -9.92 -17.30
C PRO A 265 -11.08 -9.09 -18.51
N SER A 266 -12.22 -8.40 -18.44
CA SER A 266 -12.71 -7.53 -19.52
C SER A 266 -12.46 -6.04 -19.29
N LEU A 267 -11.79 -5.69 -18.19
CA LEU A 267 -11.49 -4.30 -17.86
C LEU A 267 -10.19 -3.83 -18.56
N GLY A 268 -10.00 -2.52 -18.69
CA GLY A 268 -8.87 -1.95 -19.43
C GLY A 268 -7.51 -2.07 -18.72
N ASP A 269 -6.42 -1.82 -19.46
CA ASP A 269 -5.02 -2.10 -19.07
C ASP A 269 -4.51 -1.37 -17.79
N GLU A 270 -5.27 -0.44 -17.23
CA GLU A 270 -4.92 0.31 -16.01
C GLU A 270 -5.50 -0.28 -14.71
N MET A 271 -6.07 -1.50 -14.76
CA MET A 271 -6.72 -2.13 -13.62
C MET A 271 -5.80 -2.97 -12.71
N ALA A 272 -4.49 -2.77 -12.80
CA ALA A 272 -3.52 -3.39 -11.90
C ALA A 272 -3.81 -3.20 -10.39
N PRO A 273 -4.24 -2.01 -9.90
CA PRO A 273 -4.64 -1.85 -8.49
C PRO A 273 -5.81 -2.74 -8.09
N ALA A 274 -6.77 -2.95 -9.00
CA ALA A 274 -7.91 -3.83 -8.77
C ALA A 274 -7.50 -5.30 -8.71
N LEU A 275 -6.48 -5.71 -9.47
CA LEU A 275 -5.90 -7.05 -9.36
C LEU A 275 -5.29 -7.28 -7.96
N LEU A 276 -4.57 -6.30 -7.42
CA LEU A 276 -4.04 -6.35 -6.05
C LEU A 276 -5.17 -6.43 -5.00
N ALA A 277 -6.22 -5.63 -5.15
CA ALA A 277 -7.39 -5.68 -4.30
C ALA A 277 -8.09 -7.06 -4.35
N ALA A 278 -8.26 -7.64 -5.53
CA ALA A 278 -8.85 -8.97 -5.71
C ALA A 278 -7.99 -10.08 -5.09
N LEU A 279 -6.66 -9.99 -5.20
CA LEU A 279 -5.73 -10.89 -4.52
C LEU A 279 -5.96 -10.86 -3.02
N ALA A 280 -6.05 -9.69 -2.41
CA ALA A 280 -6.28 -9.59 -0.98
C ALA A 280 -7.67 -10.10 -0.54
N VAL A 281 -8.73 -9.96 -1.37
CA VAL A 281 -10.04 -10.57 -1.11
C VAL A 281 -10.00 -12.09 -1.14
N SER A 282 -9.20 -12.69 -2.03
CA SER A 282 -9.07 -14.16 -2.15
C SER A 282 -8.62 -14.83 -0.85
N LEU A 283 -7.99 -14.05 0.02
CA LEU A 283 -7.39 -14.51 1.28
C LEU A 283 -8.35 -14.42 2.47
N ASP A 284 -9.53 -13.79 2.32
CA ASP A 284 -10.49 -13.69 3.40
C ASP A 284 -11.32 -14.99 3.48
N PRO A 285 -11.11 -15.85 4.51
CA PRO A 285 -11.80 -17.12 4.64
C PRO A 285 -13.31 -16.95 4.90
N ARG A 286 -13.76 -15.78 5.37
CA ARG A 286 -15.18 -15.46 5.57
C ARG A 286 -15.88 -15.09 4.27
N ARG A 287 -15.13 -14.88 3.19
CA ARG A 287 -15.63 -14.38 1.90
C ARG A 287 -15.30 -15.37 0.78
N SER A 288 -15.37 -16.67 1.05
CA SER A 288 -15.02 -17.74 0.11
C SER A 288 -15.69 -17.57 -1.26
N PHE A 289 -14.96 -16.98 -2.17
CA PHE A 289 -15.21 -16.98 -3.61
C PHE A 289 -14.10 -17.75 -4.34
N GLY A 290 -13.40 -18.64 -3.62
CA GLY A 290 -12.11 -19.24 -4.00
C GLY A 290 -12.00 -19.54 -5.50
N ASP A 291 -12.86 -20.41 -6.00
CA ASP A 291 -12.82 -20.84 -7.40
C ASP A 291 -13.15 -19.73 -8.42
N VAL A 292 -14.00 -18.76 -8.06
CA VAL A 292 -14.36 -17.65 -8.95
C VAL A 292 -13.24 -16.61 -8.97
N VAL A 293 -12.69 -16.29 -7.81
CA VAL A 293 -11.59 -15.32 -7.67
C VAL A 293 -10.33 -15.87 -8.31
N GLU A 294 -9.95 -17.11 -8.00
CA GLU A 294 -8.74 -17.74 -8.55
C GLU A 294 -8.81 -17.83 -10.08
N ARG A 295 -9.93 -18.29 -10.64
CA ARG A 295 -10.11 -18.33 -12.11
C ARG A 295 -10.05 -16.94 -12.74
N SER A 296 -10.71 -15.96 -12.14
CA SER A 296 -10.75 -14.59 -12.67
C SER A 296 -9.37 -13.91 -12.59
N LEU A 297 -8.66 -14.08 -11.48
CA LEU A 297 -7.29 -13.60 -11.28
C LEU A 297 -6.32 -14.25 -12.27
N THR A 298 -6.41 -15.58 -12.45
CA THR A 298 -5.55 -16.33 -13.37
C THR A 298 -5.78 -15.90 -14.82
N ARG A 299 -7.05 -15.72 -15.19
CA ARG A 299 -7.44 -15.25 -16.53
C ARG A 299 -6.97 -13.81 -16.77
N ALA A 300 -7.27 -12.90 -15.85
CA ALA A 300 -6.82 -11.51 -15.92
C ALA A 300 -5.30 -11.39 -16.00
N ALA A 301 -4.54 -12.16 -15.20
CA ALA A 301 -3.08 -12.16 -15.25
C ALA A 301 -2.49 -12.73 -16.55
N SER A 302 -3.26 -13.59 -17.25
CA SER A 302 -2.87 -14.17 -18.54
C SER A 302 -3.23 -13.26 -19.72
N GLU A 303 -4.36 -12.56 -19.63
CA GLU A 303 -4.87 -11.64 -20.65
C GLU A 303 -4.19 -10.26 -20.56
N HIS A 304 -3.80 -9.82 -19.36
CA HIS A 304 -3.15 -8.52 -19.11
C HIS A 304 -1.81 -8.65 -18.36
N PRO A 305 -0.70 -9.01 -19.04
CA PRO A 305 0.63 -9.04 -18.44
C PRO A 305 1.07 -7.69 -17.85
N SER A 306 0.59 -6.57 -18.41
CA SER A 306 0.80 -5.21 -17.89
C SER A 306 0.29 -5.04 -16.46
N TRP A 307 -0.80 -5.72 -16.08
CA TRP A 307 -1.32 -5.67 -14.71
C TRP A 307 -0.41 -6.39 -13.75
N VAL A 308 0.12 -7.54 -14.16
CA VAL A 308 1.09 -8.30 -13.37
C VAL A 308 2.33 -7.45 -13.12
N ALA A 309 2.83 -6.75 -14.15
CA ALA A 309 3.94 -5.80 -13.99
C ALA A 309 3.59 -4.65 -13.05
N GLY A 310 2.40 -4.07 -13.19
CA GLY A 310 1.91 -3.03 -12.27
C GLY A 310 1.87 -3.50 -10.82
N VAL A 311 1.32 -4.69 -10.56
CA VAL A 311 1.27 -5.30 -9.22
C VAL A 311 2.69 -5.56 -8.71
N ALA A 312 3.54 -6.19 -9.51
CA ALA A 312 4.94 -6.46 -9.19
C ALA A 312 5.72 -5.18 -8.83
N GLN A 313 5.37 -4.04 -9.42
CA GLN A 313 5.98 -2.74 -9.15
C GLN A 313 5.42 -2.02 -7.92
N ASN A 314 4.21 -2.34 -7.45
CA ASN A 314 3.49 -1.51 -6.46
C ASN A 314 3.00 -2.24 -5.20
N PHE A 315 3.15 -3.56 -5.12
CA PHE A 315 2.86 -4.28 -3.88
C PHE A 315 3.78 -3.83 -2.75
N SER A 316 3.31 -3.97 -1.51
CA SER A 316 4.00 -3.52 -0.31
C SER A 316 4.71 -4.64 0.44
N ASP A 317 5.61 -4.27 1.35
CA ASP A 317 6.28 -5.18 2.28
C ASP A 317 5.29 -5.90 3.21
N ASP A 318 4.14 -5.27 3.45
CA ASP A 318 3.04 -5.90 4.19
C ASP A 318 2.26 -6.93 3.35
N GLU A 319 2.61 -7.13 2.08
CA GLU A 319 1.90 -7.98 1.13
C GLU A 319 2.73 -9.19 0.64
N PRO A 320 3.36 -9.99 1.54
CA PRO A 320 4.20 -11.12 1.14
C PRO A 320 3.44 -12.22 0.38
N TRP A 321 2.11 -12.28 0.50
CA TRP A 321 1.28 -13.19 -0.30
C TRP A 321 1.31 -12.84 -1.79
N VAL A 322 1.52 -11.57 -2.15
CA VAL A 322 1.62 -11.14 -3.54
C VAL A 322 2.86 -11.73 -4.19
N ALA A 323 3.98 -11.78 -3.46
CA ALA A 323 5.19 -12.46 -3.92
C ALA A 323 4.93 -13.96 -4.18
N GLY A 324 4.19 -14.61 -3.28
CA GLY A 324 3.72 -15.99 -3.46
C GLY A 324 2.90 -16.16 -4.73
N TRP A 325 1.90 -15.31 -4.95
CA TRP A 325 1.08 -15.34 -6.17
C TRP A 325 1.91 -15.09 -7.44
N LEU A 326 2.78 -14.07 -7.45
CA LEU A 326 3.65 -13.75 -8.59
C LEU A 326 4.54 -14.94 -8.97
N SER A 327 5.10 -15.64 -7.98
CA SER A 327 5.93 -16.83 -8.22
C SER A 327 5.16 -18.03 -8.79
N GLY A 328 3.84 -18.07 -8.58
CA GLY A 328 2.95 -19.12 -9.11
C GLY A 328 2.45 -18.87 -10.54
N LEU A 329 2.74 -17.69 -11.12
CA LEU A 329 2.27 -17.35 -12.47
C LEU A 329 3.00 -18.14 -13.57
N GLY A 330 2.26 -18.48 -14.62
CA GLY A 330 2.76 -19.26 -15.74
C GLY A 330 3.78 -18.53 -16.61
N ARG A 331 4.34 -19.25 -17.61
CA ARG A 331 5.43 -18.74 -18.48
C ARG A 331 5.12 -17.40 -19.16
N ARG A 332 3.86 -17.12 -19.52
CA ARG A 332 3.44 -15.90 -20.24
C ARG A 332 3.63 -14.62 -19.42
N SER A 333 3.52 -14.69 -18.10
CA SER A 333 3.60 -13.51 -17.22
C SER A 333 4.95 -13.39 -16.50
N ARG A 334 5.88 -14.34 -16.73
CA ARG A 334 7.18 -14.40 -16.04
C ARG A 334 8.06 -13.16 -16.27
N GLY A 335 8.03 -12.58 -17.46
CA GLY A 335 8.74 -11.32 -17.73
C GLY A 335 8.16 -10.16 -16.90
N ALA A 336 6.83 -10.10 -16.81
CA ALA A 336 6.11 -9.07 -16.05
C ALA A 336 6.36 -9.14 -14.54
N THR A 337 6.71 -10.31 -13.98
CA THR A 337 6.97 -10.47 -12.55
C THR A 337 8.38 -10.04 -12.12
N GLN A 338 9.33 -9.85 -13.05
CA GLN A 338 10.74 -9.60 -12.70
C GLN A 338 10.95 -8.32 -11.89
N SER A 339 10.13 -7.29 -12.10
CA SER A 339 10.20 -6.04 -11.32
C SER A 339 9.89 -6.22 -9.83
N ALA A 340 9.36 -7.38 -9.41
CA ALA A 340 9.16 -7.70 -8.01
C ALA A 340 10.46 -8.10 -7.28
N ILE A 341 11.47 -8.60 -8.00
CA ILE A 341 12.69 -9.20 -7.41
C ILE A 341 13.35 -8.27 -6.39
N PRO A 342 13.65 -6.98 -6.69
CA PRO A 342 14.33 -6.10 -5.73
C PRO A 342 13.52 -5.89 -4.45
N ARG A 343 12.18 -5.86 -4.54
CA ARG A 343 11.29 -5.70 -3.39
C ARG A 343 11.23 -6.96 -2.54
N ILE A 344 11.06 -8.14 -3.16
CA ILE A 344 11.07 -9.42 -2.43
C ILE A 344 12.39 -9.61 -1.69
N ALA A 345 13.50 -9.22 -2.31
CA ALA A 345 14.81 -9.20 -1.68
C ALA A 345 14.93 -8.19 -0.52
N ALA A 346 14.39 -6.98 -0.68
CA ALA A 346 14.34 -6.00 0.40
C ALA A 346 13.53 -6.51 1.60
N MET A 347 12.37 -7.13 1.35
CA MET A 347 11.54 -7.76 2.40
C MET A 347 12.28 -8.86 3.16
N LEU A 348 13.11 -9.66 2.46
CA LEU A 348 13.95 -10.67 3.09
C LEU A 348 15.07 -10.08 3.94
N ARG A 349 15.77 -9.06 3.43
CA ARG A 349 16.83 -8.36 4.18
C ARG A 349 16.29 -7.67 5.43
N ARG A 350 15.09 -7.11 5.33
CA ARG A 350 14.38 -6.45 6.44
C ARG A 350 13.79 -7.43 7.45
N GLY A 351 14.10 -8.72 7.40
CA GLY A 351 13.67 -9.75 8.36
C GLY A 351 14.19 -9.57 9.79
N ILE A 352 14.17 -8.34 10.33
CA ILE A 352 14.50 -7.96 11.70
C ILE A 352 13.18 -8.00 12.50
N GLY A 353 13.12 -8.81 13.57
CA GLY A 353 12.33 -8.42 14.74
C GLY A 353 11.10 -9.23 15.18
N THR A 354 10.90 -10.51 14.83
CA THR A 354 10.01 -11.36 15.66
C THR A 354 10.74 -12.61 16.16
N PRO A 355 11.15 -12.65 17.45
CA PRO A 355 11.65 -13.88 18.07
C PRO A 355 10.54 -14.93 18.31
N PHE A 356 9.28 -14.60 17.99
CA PHE A 356 8.10 -15.43 18.27
C PHE A 356 7.15 -15.53 17.08
N ASP A 357 7.62 -16.11 15.98
CA ASP A 357 6.83 -16.98 15.09
C ASP A 357 7.83 -17.50 14.05
N GLY A 358 7.90 -18.81 13.84
CA GLY A 358 8.92 -19.42 12.98
C GLY A 358 9.10 -18.72 11.63
N ASP A 359 10.31 -18.84 11.06
CA ASP A 359 10.89 -18.22 9.86
C ASP A 359 10.14 -18.53 8.52
N TYR A 360 8.81 -18.59 8.56
CA TYR A 360 7.93 -19.00 7.47
C TYR A 360 7.75 -17.91 6.43
N ARG A 361 7.78 -16.62 6.85
CA ARG A 361 7.80 -15.49 5.91
C ARG A 361 9.06 -15.50 5.07
N GLY A 362 10.22 -15.70 5.70
CA GLY A 362 11.50 -15.85 5.03
C GLY A 362 11.49 -17.03 4.05
N THR A 363 10.99 -18.19 4.47
CA THR A 363 10.92 -19.39 3.64
C THR A 363 10.15 -19.18 2.33
N GLY A 364 8.96 -18.56 2.39
CA GLY A 364 8.15 -18.38 1.19
C GLY A 364 8.64 -17.27 0.26
N LEU A 365 9.20 -16.18 0.82
CA LEU A 365 9.86 -15.15 0.01
C LEU A 365 11.12 -15.70 -0.68
N ARG A 366 11.92 -16.53 0.01
CA ARG A 366 13.06 -17.24 -0.61
C ARG A 366 12.60 -18.18 -1.73
N ARG A 367 11.50 -18.91 -1.54
CA ARG A 367 10.88 -19.75 -2.59
C ARG A 367 10.45 -18.91 -3.79
N ALA A 368 9.87 -17.73 -3.55
CA ALA A 368 9.50 -16.81 -4.63
C ALA A 368 10.74 -16.34 -5.41
N LEU A 369 11.83 -15.92 -4.75
CA LEU A 369 13.08 -15.56 -5.43
C LEU A 369 13.66 -16.72 -6.25
N HIS A 370 13.67 -17.93 -5.68
CA HIS A 370 14.13 -19.12 -6.38
C HIS A 370 13.31 -19.39 -7.65
N SER A 371 11.99 -19.15 -7.63
CA SER A 371 11.13 -19.30 -8.82
C SER A 371 11.48 -18.32 -9.95
N PHE A 372 12.09 -17.18 -9.62
CA PHE A 372 12.61 -16.20 -10.57
C PHE A 372 14.02 -16.54 -11.08
N GLY A 373 14.62 -17.64 -10.62
CA GLY A 373 15.99 -18.03 -10.97
C GLY A 373 17.06 -17.22 -10.23
N VAL A 374 16.69 -16.61 -9.11
CA VAL A 374 17.55 -15.70 -8.34
C VAL A 374 17.99 -16.39 -7.04
N PRO A 375 19.30 -16.48 -6.74
CA PRO A 375 19.78 -16.97 -5.45
C PRO A 375 19.30 -16.07 -4.32
N ALA A 376 18.92 -16.66 -3.18
CA ALA A 376 18.45 -15.90 -2.02
C ALA A 376 19.50 -14.91 -1.46
N ASP A 377 20.78 -15.19 -1.73
CA ASP A 377 21.94 -14.46 -1.20
C ASP A 377 22.53 -13.45 -2.20
N ALA A 378 21.90 -13.28 -3.37
CA ALA A 378 22.41 -12.37 -4.38
C ALA A 378 22.32 -10.91 -3.87
N PRO A 379 23.37 -10.08 -4.06
CA PRO A 379 23.31 -8.67 -3.72
C PRO A 379 22.33 -7.98 -4.66
N HIS A 380 21.13 -7.72 -4.16
CA HIS A 380 20.11 -6.99 -4.90
C HIS A 380 20.30 -5.49 -4.71
N ALA A 381 20.56 -4.79 -5.81
CA ALA A 381 20.41 -3.34 -5.86
C ALA A 381 18.97 -3.01 -5.45
N ALA A 382 18.77 -2.45 -4.26
CA ALA A 382 17.49 -1.88 -3.91
C ALA A 382 17.74 -0.60 -3.13
N SER A 383 17.52 0.53 -3.78
CA SER A 383 17.02 1.73 -3.12
C SER A 383 15.50 1.73 -3.33
N LEU A 384 14.80 1.06 -2.42
CA LEU A 384 13.41 1.34 -2.09
C LEU A 384 13.44 1.71 -0.61
N GLU A 385 14.03 2.87 -0.34
CA GLU A 385 14.32 3.35 1.01
C GLU A 385 13.01 3.72 1.69
N ASP A 386 12.48 2.77 2.46
CA ASP A 386 11.69 3.15 3.61
C ASP A 386 12.71 3.72 4.59
N GLU A 387 12.59 5.01 4.85
CA GLU A 387 13.46 5.74 5.74
C GLU A 387 12.69 5.98 7.04
N THR A 388 13.30 5.65 8.16
CA THR A 388 12.76 6.03 9.47
C THR A 388 12.89 7.54 9.65
N LEU A 389 12.00 8.14 10.45
CA LEU A 389 12.15 9.54 10.79
C LEU A 389 13.46 9.84 11.53
N ALA A 390 13.96 8.90 12.33
CA ALA A 390 15.27 9.03 12.96
C ALA A 390 16.39 9.20 11.92
N GLU A 391 16.45 8.33 10.91
CA GLU A 391 17.44 8.41 9.81
C GLU A 391 17.30 9.71 9.02
N LEU A 392 16.07 10.14 8.73
CA LEU A 392 15.81 11.39 8.03
C LEU A 392 16.29 12.61 8.84
N LEU A 393 15.97 12.67 10.13
CA LEU A 393 16.40 13.75 11.01
C LEU A 393 17.92 13.78 11.17
N GLU A 394 18.58 12.62 11.20
CA GLU A 394 20.04 12.51 11.21
C GLU A 394 20.64 13.09 9.92
N LYS A 395 20.09 12.75 8.74
CA LYS A 395 20.53 13.34 7.45
C LYS A 395 20.35 14.85 7.39
N ILE A 396 19.22 15.37 7.89
CA ILE A 396 18.97 16.82 7.98
C ILE A 396 20.00 17.49 8.90
N GLY A 397 20.28 16.86 10.05
CA GLY A 397 21.31 17.33 10.99
C GLY A 397 22.69 17.41 10.34
N ALA A 398 23.11 16.36 9.63
CA ALA A 398 24.39 16.31 8.93
C ALA A 398 24.52 17.41 7.86
N GLN A 399 23.47 17.66 7.07
CA GLN A 399 23.45 18.70 6.05
C GLN A 399 23.62 20.11 6.63
N ARG A 400 23.15 20.37 7.85
CA ARG A 400 23.30 21.68 8.52
C ARG A 400 24.71 21.94 9.04
N THR A 401 25.52 20.88 9.19
CA THR A 401 26.89 20.97 9.73
C THR A 401 27.98 21.07 8.67
N THR A 402 27.61 20.91 7.39
CA THR A 402 28.48 21.06 6.21
C THR A 402 28.18 22.39 5.51
#